data_AF-A0AAV8X582-F1
#
_entry.id   AF-A0AAV8X582-F1
#
_cell.length_a   1.000
_cell.length_b   1.000
_cell.length_c   1.000
_cell.angle_alpha   90.00
_cell.angle_beta   90.00
_cell.angle_gamma   90.00
#
_symmetry.space_group_name_H-M   'P 1'
#
loop_
_entity.id
_entity.type
_entity.pdbx_description
1 polymer ?
#
loop_
_entity_poly.entity_id
_entity_poly.type
_entity_poly.pdbx_seq_one_letter_code
_entity_poly.pdbx_strand_id
1 'polypeptide(L)' 'MDSDVVMVMSAGTMLEFDHPHNLLQIPEGHFHRMVLETGPTMSLQLKDIAAEAYKRKHG' A
#
# COMPACT_ATOMS: atom_id res chain seq x y z
N MET A 1 5.81 -1.81 5.37
CA MET A 1 5.10 -2.47 4.27
C MET A 1 6.12 -3.11 3.34
N ASP A 2 6.48 -4.34 3.62
CA ASP A 2 7.47 -5.15 2.89
C ASP A 2 6.83 -6.36 2.21
N SER A 3 5.50 -6.42 2.22
CA SER A 3 4.72 -7.45 1.56
C SER A 3 4.95 -7.45 0.05
N ASP A 4 5.05 -8.63 -0.55
CA ASP A 4 5.19 -8.76 -1.99
C ASP A 4 3.93 -8.33 -2.74
N VAL A 5 2.77 -8.54 -2.12
CA VAL A 5 1.44 -8.23 -2.67
C VAL A 5 0.51 -7.88 -1.52
N VAL A 6 -0.39 -6.94 -1.77
CA VAL A 6 -1.51 -6.57 -0.89
C VAL A 6 -2.82 -6.80 -1.64
N MET A 7 -3.79 -7.38 -0.95
CA MET A 7 -5.15 -7.58 -1.44
C MET A 7 -6.14 -6.82 -0.55
N VAL A 8 -6.94 -5.94 -1.14
CA VAL A 8 -8.05 -5.25 -0.47
C VAL A 8 -9.35 -5.89 -0.92
N MET A 9 -10.20 -6.26 0.04
CA MET A 9 -11.52 -6.85 -0.22
C MET A 9 -12.62 -6.10 0.52
N SER A 10 -13.81 -6.05 -0.08
CA SER A 10 -15.03 -5.59 0.58
C SER A 10 -16.19 -6.53 0.24
N ALA A 11 -16.93 -6.98 1.25
CA ALA A 11 -18.08 -7.87 1.11
C ALA A 11 -17.82 -9.10 0.20
N GLY A 12 -16.63 -9.70 0.28
CA GLY A 12 -16.24 -10.85 -0.53
C GLY A 12 -15.78 -10.52 -1.96
N THR A 13 -15.78 -9.24 -2.35
CA THR A 13 -15.28 -8.78 -3.64
C THR A 13 -13.88 -8.20 -3.50
N MET A 14 -12.97 -8.58 -4.39
CA MET A 14 -11.63 -8.00 -4.49
C MET A 14 -11.72 -6.60 -5.10
N LEU A 15 -11.18 -5.61 -4.41
CA LEU A 15 -11.16 -4.21 -4.84
C LEU A 15 -9.80 -3.82 -5.44
N GLU A 16 -8.71 -4.21 -4.78
CA GLU A 16 -7.34 -3.87 -5.18
C GLU A 16 -6.42 -5.07 -4.94
N PHE A 17 -5.47 -5.29 -5.85
CA PHE A 17 -4.51 -6.37 -5.75
C PHE A 17 -3.23 -6.01 -6.50
N ASP A 18 -2.20 -5.57 -5.77
CA ASP A 18 -0.88 -5.26 -6.33
C ASP A 18 0.15 -5.10 -5.20
N HIS A 19 1.39 -4.78 -5.53
CA HIS A 19 2.42 -4.42 -4.59
C HIS A 19 2.02 -3.17 -3.77
N PRO A 20 2.23 -3.18 -2.44
CA PRO A 20 2.25 -2.02 -1.54
C PRO A 20 2.49 -0.64 -2.16
N HIS A 21 3.66 -0.47 -2.78
CA HIS A 21 4.09 0.79 -3.36
C HIS A 21 3.19 1.29 -4.49
N ASN A 22 2.70 0.39 -5.34
CA ASN A 22 1.86 0.73 -6.49
C ASN A 22 0.48 1.18 -6.02
N LEU A 23 -0.14 0.44 -5.10
CA LEU A 23 -1.44 0.79 -4.54
C LEU A 23 -1.40 2.13 -3.81
N LEU A 24 -0.28 2.45 -3.14
CA LEU A 24 -0.08 3.75 -2.49
C LEU A 24 0.04 4.92 -3.48
N GLN A 25 0.36 4.70 -4.75
CA GLN A 25 0.37 5.76 -5.76
C GLN A 25 -1.03 6.15 -6.25
N ILE A 26 -2.08 5.41 -5.87
CA ILE A 26 -3.47 5.70 -6.23
C ILE A 26 -4.09 6.56 -5.13
N PRO A 27 -4.23 7.89 -5.28
CA PRO A 27 -4.67 8.75 -4.17
C PRO A 27 -6.08 8.39 -3.68
N GLU A 28 -6.93 7.93 -4.60
CA GLU A 28 -8.32 7.53 -4.30
C GLU A 28 -8.48 6.03 -4.02
N GLY A 29 -7.37 5.31 -3.92
CA GLY A 29 -7.36 3.89 -3.62
C GLY A 29 -7.81 3.60 -2.18
N HIS A 30 -8.48 2.47 -2.00
CA HIS A 30 -8.88 1.98 -0.68
C HIS A 30 -7.67 1.73 0.20
N PHE A 31 -6.62 1.11 -0.36
CA PHE A 31 -5.37 0.87 0.34
C PHE A 31 -4.69 2.17 0.79
N HIS A 32 -4.64 3.18 -0.09
CA HIS A 32 -4.09 4.48 0.26
C HIS A 32 -4.83 5.11 1.44
N ARG A 33 -6.17 5.11 1.42
CA ARG A 33 -7.00 5.67 2.50
C ARG A 33 -6.80 4.94 3.82
N MET A 34 -6.78 3.60 3.82
CA MET A 34 -6.49 2.82 5.03
C MET A 34 -5.12 3.17 5.63
N VAL A 35 -4.11 3.41 4.80
CA VAL A 35 -2.78 3.84 5.29
C VAL A 35 -2.82 5.26 5.85
N LEU A 36 -3.59 6.18 5.27
CA LEU A 36 -3.76 7.53 5.83
C LEU A 36 -4.46 7.52 7.20
N GLU A 37 -5.40 6.61 7.42
CA GLU A 37 -6.12 6.45 8.70
C GLU A 37 -5.20 6.03 9.85
N THR A 38 -4.00 5.51 9.57
CA THR A 38 -2.99 5.21 10.60
C THR A 38 -2.33 6.46 11.21
N GLY A 39 -2.62 7.64 10.67
CA GLY A 39 -2.07 8.92 11.10
C GLY A 39 -0.79 9.31 10.34
N PRO A 40 -0.38 10.59 10.41
CA PRO A 40 0.64 11.16 9.53
C PRO A 40 2.00 10.46 9.66
N THR A 41 2.48 10.23 10.89
CA THR A 41 3.77 9.59 11.13
C THR A 41 3.82 8.16 10.60
N MET A 42 2.83 7.33 10.96
CA MET A 42 2.79 5.93 10.53
C MET A 42 2.58 5.82 9.02
N SER A 43 1.74 6.66 8.42
CA SER A 43 1.50 6.66 6.98
C SER A 43 2.78 6.95 6.18
N LEU A 44 3.63 7.88 6.65
CA LEU A 44 4.91 8.18 6.03
C LEU A 44 5.87 6.99 6.14
N GLN A 45 6.00 6.42 7.35
CA GLN A 45 6.86 5.25 7.56
C GLN A 45 6.43 4.06 6.69
N LEU A 46 5.13 3.80 6.58
CA LEU A 46 4.61 2.72 5.74
C LEU A 46 4.89 2.97 4.25
N LYS A 47 4.76 4.22 3.78
CA LYS A 47 5.08 4.63 2.40
C LYS A 47 6.57 4.45 2.10
N ASP A 48 7.46 4.82 3.02
CA ASP A 48 8.90 4.68 2.84
C ASP A 48 9.31 3.21 2.75
N ILE A 49 8.84 2.36 3.68
CA ILE A 49 9.14 0.92 3.67
C ILE A 49 8.62 0.27 2.38
N ALA A 50 7.43 0.67 1.90
CA ALA A 50 6.87 0.16 0.65
C ALA A 50 7.73 0.54 -0.56
N ALA A 51 8.20 1.78 -0.62
CA ALA A 51 9.07 2.26 -1.69
C ALA A 51 10.43 1.53 -1.69
N GLU A 52 11.02 1.32 -0.51
CA GLU A 52 12.27 0.55 -0.38
C GLU A 52 12.10 -0.92 -0.78
N ALA A 53 11.01 -1.57 -0.36
CA ALA A 53 10.69 -2.94 -0.76
C ALA A 53 10.53 -3.06 -2.28
N TYR A 54 9.81 -2.12 -2.91
CA TYR A 54 9.61 -2.11 -4.35
C TYR A 54 10.93 -1.95 -5.12
N LYS A 55 11.78 -1.01 -4.71
CA LYS A 55 13.09 -0.76 -5.31
C LYS A 55 14.02 -1.97 -5.20
N ARG A 56 14.04 -2.67 -4.05
CA ARG A 56 14.85 -3.88 -3.87
C ARG A 56 14.45 -5.01 -4.83
N LYS A 57 13.18 -5.07 -5.22
CA LYS A 57 12.64 -6.14 -6.06
C LYS A 57 12.66 -5.83 -7.57
N HIS A 58 12.76 -4.55 -7.93
CA HIS A 58 12.73 -4.07 -9.32
C HIS A 58 14.01 -3.31 -9.74
N GLY A 59 15.01 -3.27 -8.88
CA GLY A 59 16.32 -2.66 -9.13
C GLY A 59 17.40 -3.67 -9.47
#